data_AF-A0A7M2YYC4-F1
#
_entry.id   AF-A0A7M2YYC4-F1
#
_cell.length_a   1.000
_cell.length_b   1.000
_cell.length_c   1.000
_cell.angle_alpha   90.00
_cell.angle_beta   90.00
_cell.angle_gamma   90.00
#
_symmetry.space_group_name_H-M   'P 1'
#
loop_
_entity.id
_entity.type
_entity.pdbx_description
1 polymer ?
#
loop_
_entity_poly.entity_id
_entity_poly.type
_entity_poly.pdbx_seq_one_letter_code
_entity_poly.pdbx_strand_id
1 'polypeptide(L)'
;MRLRSRYDGEIVPLALPASGAQALWLSLGVALAALAGPVVALVGGRGQTGEYAVLYLRIVSLGVPPAFLAIGGQGFLRGVCDLRTPLRIVIAGNLVNVVLELLFVACALVLAATLAGDWGVRGVWAALALLIAVRLSLLGARFVRRRWLVTGWAPAR
;
A
#
# COMPACT_ATOMS: atom_id res chain seq x y z
N MET A 1 -24.85 -33.05 -14.26
CA MET A 1 -25.15 -32.99 -12.81
C MET A 1 -24.52 -31.70 -12.26
N ARG A 2 -25.30 -30.59 -12.15
CA ARG A 2 -24.79 -29.33 -11.58
C ARG A 2 -24.87 -29.44 -10.06
N LEU A 3 -23.72 -29.53 -9.40
CA LEU A 3 -23.62 -29.52 -7.94
C LEU A 3 -23.94 -28.11 -7.44
N ARG A 4 -25.23 -27.84 -7.20
CA ARG A 4 -25.69 -26.61 -6.56
C ARG A 4 -25.36 -26.75 -5.08
N SER A 5 -24.36 -26.01 -4.62
CA SER A 5 -23.94 -26.04 -3.23
C SER A 5 -25.03 -25.39 -2.39
N ARG A 6 -25.31 -25.94 -1.20
CA ARG A 6 -26.36 -25.45 -0.29
C ARG A 6 -26.19 -23.97 0.09
N TYR A 7 -25.01 -23.40 -0.14
CA TYR A 7 -24.66 -22.02 0.17
C TYR A 7 -24.76 -21.05 -1.02
N ASP A 8 -25.02 -21.53 -2.24
CA ASP A 8 -25.08 -20.67 -3.45
C ASP A 8 -26.15 -19.57 -3.33
N GLY A 9 -27.23 -19.83 -2.59
CA GLY A 9 -28.32 -18.87 -2.35
C GLY A 9 -27.95 -17.70 -1.43
N GLU A 10 -26.98 -17.89 -0.53
CA GLU A 10 -26.49 -16.85 0.39
C GLU A 10 -25.24 -16.14 -0.14
N ILE A 11 -24.38 -16.84 -0.89
CA ILE A 11 -23.11 -16.27 -1.39
C ILE A 11 -23.36 -15.25 -2.50
N VAL A 12 -24.28 -15.53 -3.43
CA VAL A 12 -24.57 -14.64 -4.57
C VAL A 12 -25.03 -13.23 -4.15
N PRO A 13 -25.98 -13.05 -3.20
CA PRO A 13 -26.41 -11.72 -2.77
C PRO A 13 -25.33 -10.93 -1.99
N LEU A 14 -24.38 -11.61 -1.34
CA LEU A 14 -23.23 -10.97 -0.68
C LEU A 14 -22.08 -10.63 -1.66
N ALA A 15 -21.88 -11.47 -2.68
CA ALA A 15 -20.80 -11.30 -3.65
C ALA A 15 -21.06 -10.19 -4.68
N LEU A 16 -22.31 -9.96 -5.06
CA LEU A 16 -22.71 -8.90 -6.00
C LEU A 16 -22.31 -7.48 -5.56
N PRO A 17 -22.62 -7.02 -4.33
CA PRO A 17 -22.20 -5.69 -3.88
C PRO A 17 -20.68 -5.59 -3.65
N ALA A 18 -20.03 -6.67 -3.21
CA ALA A 18 -18.57 -6.68 -3.00
C ALA A 18 -17.78 -6.55 -4.32
N SER A 19 -18.23 -7.22 -5.37
CA SER A 19 -17.66 -7.12 -6.72
C SER A 19 -17.95 -5.77 -7.38
N GLY A 20 -19.14 -5.21 -7.15
CA GLY A 20 -19.49 -3.84 -7.57
C GLY A 20 -18.60 -2.78 -6.91
N ALA A 21 -18.33 -2.92 -5.61
CA ALA A 21 -17.37 -2.07 -4.92
C ALA A 21 -15.99 -2.21 -5.56
N GLN A 22 -15.44 -3.43 -5.69
CA GLN A 22 -14.14 -3.69 -6.35
C GLN A 22 -14.01 -3.05 -7.72
N ALA A 23 -15.02 -3.20 -8.57
CA ALA A 23 -15.04 -2.58 -9.88
C ALA A 23 -15.02 -1.05 -9.80
N LEU A 24 -15.71 -0.44 -8.83
CA LEU A 24 -15.76 1.01 -8.65
C LEU A 24 -14.39 1.60 -8.31
N TRP A 25 -13.71 1.15 -7.25
CA TRP A 25 -12.41 1.74 -6.87
C TRP A 25 -11.29 1.42 -7.87
N LEU A 26 -11.35 0.27 -8.55
CA LEU A 26 -10.46 -0.03 -9.69
C LEU A 26 -10.73 0.92 -10.86
N SER A 27 -11.99 1.13 -11.24
CA SER A 27 -12.35 2.04 -12.33
C SER A 27 -11.95 3.48 -12.05
N LEU A 28 -12.02 3.93 -10.79
CA LEU A 28 -11.56 5.25 -10.37
C LEU A 28 -10.03 5.39 -10.49
N GLY A 29 -9.26 4.37 -10.09
CA GLY A 29 -7.82 4.35 -10.28
C GLY A 29 -7.44 4.43 -11.77
N VAL A 30 -8.10 3.64 -12.62
CA VAL A 30 -7.88 3.64 -14.08
C VAL A 30 -8.29 4.98 -14.70
N ALA A 31 -9.45 5.52 -14.31
CA ALA A 31 -9.93 6.81 -14.80
C ALA A 31 -8.96 7.94 -14.44
N LEU A 32 -8.45 7.96 -13.20
CA LEU A 32 -7.45 8.94 -12.76
C LEU A 32 -6.15 8.83 -13.57
N ALA A 33 -5.68 7.61 -13.84
CA ALA A 33 -4.49 7.37 -14.66
C ALA A 33 -4.67 7.86 -16.11
N ALA A 34 -5.83 7.56 -16.70
CA ALA A 34 -6.17 7.92 -18.08
C ALA A 34 -6.38 9.43 -18.24
N LEU A 35 -7.01 10.08 -17.26
CA LEU A 35 -7.33 11.50 -17.26
C LEU A 35 -6.22 12.39 -16.68
N ALA A 36 -5.06 11.82 -16.32
CA ALA A 36 -3.96 12.58 -15.71
C ALA A 36 -3.53 13.80 -16.54
N GLY A 37 -3.43 13.65 -17.87
CA GLY A 37 -3.09 14.75 -18.79
C GLY A 37 -4.11 15.90 -18.76
N PRO A 38 -5.39 15.64 -19.07
CA PRO A 38 -6.46 16.63 -18.96
C PRO A 38 -6.55 17.30 -17.58
N VAL A 39 -6.44 16.52 -16.49
CA VAL A 39 -6.50 17.04 -15.13
C VAL A 39 -5.35 18.01 -14.86
N VAL A 40 -4.12 17.65 -15.23
CA VAL A 40 -2.96 18.53 -15.06
C VAL A 40 -3.08 19.79 -15.93
N ALA A 41 -3.58 19.66 -17.16
CA ALA A 41 -3.80 20.80 -18.04
C ALA A 41 -4.85 21.78 -17.48
N LEU A 42 -5.94 21.27 -16.89
CA LEU A 42 -6.98 22.08 -16.23
C LEU A 42 -6.45 22.83 -15.02
N VAL A 43 -5.54 22.23 -14.26
CA VAL A 43 -4.87 22.86 -13.10
C VAL A 43 -3.79 23.87 -13.54
N GLY A 44 -3.51 23.97 -14.84
CA GLY A 44 -2.56 24.92 -15.41
C GLY A 44 -1.13 24.39 -15.52
N GLY A 45 -0.92 23.06 -15.39
CA GLY A 45 0.37 22.44 -15.62
C GLY A 45 0.79 22.57 -17.09
N ARG A 46 1.91 23.27 -17.34
CA ARG A 46 2.48 23.48 -18.68
C ARG A 46 3.99 23.18 -18.68
N GLY A 47 4.52 22.90 -19.87
CA GLY A 47 5.95 22.59 -20.06
C GLY A 47 6.40 21.33 -19.30
N GLN A 48 7.69 21.25 -18.99
CA GLN A 48 8.28 20.11 -18.27
C GLN A 48 7.61 19.82 -16.93
N THR A 49 7.22 20.84 -16.17
CA THR A 49 6.54 20.65 -14.88
C THR A 49 5.20 19.94 -15.04
N GLY A 50 4.47 20.21 -16.12
CA GLY A 50 3.24 19.50 -16.46
C GLY A 50 3.48 18.03 -16.78
N GLU A 51 4.54 17.71 -17.52
CA GLU A 51 4.90 16.32 -17.84
C GLU A 51 5.25 15.51 -16.58
N TYR A 52 6.02 16.09 -15.65
CA TYR A 52 6.32 15.47 -14.36
C TYR A 52 5.06 15.31 -13.51
N ALA A 53 4.16 16.29 -13.49
CA ALA A 53 2.90 16.19 -12.77
C ALA A 53 1.99 15.07 -13.33
N VAL A 54 1.94 14.88 -14.65
CA VAL A 54 1.19 13.78 -15.29
C VAL A 54 1.79 12.42 -14.91
N LEU A 55 3.11 12.30 -14.98
CA LEU A 55 3.81 11.07 -14.57
C LEU A 55 3.53 10.75 -13.09
N TYR A 56 3.63 11.75 -12.23
CA TYR A 56 3.33 11.62 -10.81
C TYR A 56 1.89 11.18 -10.58
N LEU A 57 0.91 11.80 -11.24
CA LEU A 57 -0.50 11.44 -11.10
C LEU A 57 -0.77 9.98 -11.50
N ARG A 58 -0.14 9.50 -12.58
CA ARG A 58 -0.24 8.11 -13.04
C ARG A 58 0.32 7.14 -12.00
N ILE A 59 1.46 7.46 -11.40
CA ILE A 59 2.04 6.64 -10.32
C ILE A 59 1.12 6.63 -9.10
N VAL A 60 0.59 7.80 -8.69
CA VAL A 60 -0.33 7.92 -7.55
C VAL A 60 -1.64 7.17 -7.77
N SER A 61 -2.12 7.10 -9.01
CA SER A 61 -3.37 6.40 -9.35
C SER A 61 -3.36 4.92 -8.97
N LEU A 62 -2.18 4.27 -8.96
CA LEU A 62 -2.00 2.89 -8.51
C LEU A 62 -2.25 2.73 -7.00
N GLY A 63 -2.14 3.82 -6.24
CA GLY A 63 -2.44 3.86 -4.80
C GLY A 63 -3.92 4.08 -4.48
N VAL A 64 -4.74 4.48 -5.46
CA VAL A 64 -6.18 4.70 -5.27
C VAL A 64 -6.88 3.41 -4.80
N PRO A 65 -6.64 2.24 -5.40
CA PRO A 65 -7.33 1.04 -4.96
C PRO A 65 -7.10 0.66 -3.49
N PRO A 66 -5.85 0.53 -3.00
CA PRO A 66 -5.61 0.22 -1.59
C PRO A 66 -6.06 1.35 -0.63
N ALA A 67 -6.07 2.62 -1.06
CA ALA A 67 -6.58 3.72 -0.24
C ALA A 67 -8.08 3.59 0.06
N PHE A 68 -8.89 3.21 -0.94
CA PHE A 68 -10.32 2.97 -0.75
C PHE A 68 -10.59 1.77 0.16
N LEU A 69 -9.80 0.70 0.06
CA LEU A 69 -9.86 -0.42 0.99
C LEU A 69 -9.58 0.01 2.44
N ALA A 70 -8.57 0.86 2.65
CA ALA A 70 -8.22 1.32 3.99
C ALA A 70 -9.36 2.16 4.61
N ILE A 71 -9.89 3.12 3.86
CA ILE A 71 -10.98 4.01 4.33
C ILE A 71 -12.28 3.21 4.54
N GLY A 72 -12.64 2.35 3.59
CA GLY A 72 -13.84 1.51 3.68
C GLY A 72 -13.75 0.49 4.82
N GLY A 73 -12.58 -0.15 5.00
CA GLY A 73 -12.32 -1.07 6.09
C GLY A 73 -12.39 -0.40 7.46
N GLN A 74 -11.86 0.81 7.61
CA GLN A 74 -12.00 1.60 8.84
C GLN A 74 -13.47 1.96 9.14
N GLY A 75 -14.26 2.32 8.12
CA GLY A 75 -15.69 2.59 8.26
C GLY A 75 -16.48 1.36 8.70
N PHE A 76 -16.23 0.21 8.07
CA PHE A 76 -16.86 -1.06 8.40
C PHE A 76 -16.55 -1.50 9.84
N LEU A 77 -15.27 -1.47 10.24
CA LEU A 77 -14.84 -1.89 11.58
C LEU A 77 -15.42 -1.01 12.70
N ARG A 78 -15.57 0.30 12.45
CA ARG A 78 -16.27 1.21 13.38
C ARG A 78 -17.76 0.90 13.46
N GLY A 79 -18.39 0.51 12.36
CA GLY A 79 -19.82 0.15 12.31
C GLY A 79 -20.17 -1.11 13.09
N VAL A 80 -19.23 -2.06 13.22
CA VAL A 80 -19.40 -3.27 14.04
C VAL A 80 -18.87 -3.12 15.47
N CYS A 81 -18.58 -1.88 15.91
CA CYS A 81 -18.05 -1.53 17.23
C CYS A 81 -16.70 -2.21 17.59
N ASP A 82 -15.93 -2.69 16.61
CA ASP A 82 -14.57 -3.19 16.85
C ASP A 82 -13.56 -2.06 16.68
N LEU A 83 -13.12 -1.50 17.80
CA LEU A 83 -12.14 -0.42 17.84
C LEU A 83 -10.69 -0.94 17.90
N ARG A 84 -10.47 -2.22 18.23
CA ARG A 84 -9.12 -2.78 18.44
C ARG A 84 -8.47 -3.20 17.14
N THR A 85 -9.24 -3.81 16.25
CA THR A 85 -8.78 -4.23 14.92
C THR A 85 -8.30 -3.05 14.06
N PRO A 86 -9.05 -1.95 13.90
CA PRO A 86 -8.59 -0.81 13.09
C PRO A 86 -7.35 -0.13 13.69
N LEU A 87 -7.23 -0.05 15.03
CA LEU A 87 -6.04 0.50 15.68
C LEU A 87 -4.78 -0.34 15.34
N ARG A 88 -4.88 -1.67 15.36
CA ARG A 88 -3.77 -2.55 14.97
C ARG A 88 -3.37 -2.39 13.51
N ILE A 89 -4.36 -2.27 12.61
CA ILE A 89 -4.12 -2.06 11.17
C ILE A 89 -3.38 -0.73 10.95
N VAL A 90 -3.83 0.36 11.58
CA VAL A 90 -3.20 1.68 11.45
C VAL A 90 -1.77 1.67 12.00
N ILE A 91 -1.53 1.04 13.15
CA ILE A 91 -0.18 0.93 13.72
C ILE A 91 0.73 0.12 12.80
N ALA A 92 0.25 -1.02 12.26
CA ALA A 92 1.02 -1.82 11.33
C ALA A 92 1.33 -1.06 10.03
N GLY A 93 0.33 -0.36 9.46
CA GLY A 93 0.50 0.45 8.26
C GLY A 93 1.51 1.60 8.45
N ASN A 94 1.42 2.33 9.56
CA ASN A 94 2.37 3.39 9.88
C ASN A 94 3.79 2.85 10.13
N LEU A 95 3.92 1.70 10.79
CA LEU A 95 5.23 1.05 10.95
C LEU A 95 5.84 0.65 9.60
N VAL A 96 5.03 0.10 8.70
CA VAL A 96 5.46 -0.19 7.33
C VAL A 96 5.86 1.09 6.61
N ASN A 97 5.07 2.16 6.72
CA ASN A 97 5.39 3.45 6.11
C ASN A 97 6.73 4.01 6.59
N VAL A 98 6.94 4.09 7.91
CA VAL A 98 8.21 4.55 8.49
C VAL A 98 9.39 3.70 8.02
N VAL A 99 9.23 2.38 7.96
CA VAL A 99 10.28 1.49 7.44
C VAL A 99 10.56 1.79 5.97
N LEU A 100 9.54 1.89 5.12
CA LEU A 100 9.70 2.21 3.70
C LEU A 100 10.37 3.59 3.51
N GLU A 101 10.00 4.57 4.31
CA GLU A 101 10.51 5.94 4.21
C GLU A 101 11.98 6.02 4.61
N LEU A 102 12.38 5.40 5.73
CA LEU A 102 13.79 5.29 6.12
C LEU A 102 14.62 4.56 5.06
N LEU A 103 14.04 3.52 4.46
CA LEU A 103 14.64 2.78 3.37
C LEU A 103 14.82 3.67 2.12
N PHE A 104 13.80 4.42 1.71
CA PHE A 104 13.91 5.33 0.57
C PHE A 104 14.91 6.46 0.81
N VAL A 105 14.94 7.03 2.01
CA VAL A 105 15.92 8.07 2.39
C VAL A 105 17.34 7.52 2.35
N ALA A 106 17.58 6.32 2.89
CA ALA A 106 18.88 5.67 2.81
C ALA A 106 19.31 5.41 1.35
N CYS A 107 18.38 4.95 0.51
CA CYS A 107 18.61 4.77 -0.93
C CYS A 107 18.97 6.09 -1.62
N ALA A 108 18.22 7.15 -1.34
CA ALA A 108 18.43 8.48 -1.91
C ALA A 108 19.79 9.08 -1.50
N LEU A 109 20.21 8.88 -0.25
CA LEU A 109 21.52 9.34 0.24
C LEU A 109 22.68 8.61 -0.46
N VAL A 110 22.57 7.29 -0.64
CA VAL A 110 23.59 6.52 -1.39
C VAL A 110 23.59 6.90 -2.87
N LEU A 111 22.42 7.14 -3.46
CA LEU A 111 22.31 7.63 -4.83
C LEU A 111 22.95 9.02 -4.99
N ALA A 112 22.74 9.94 -4.05
CA ALA A 112 23.36 11.26 -4.05
C ALA A 112 24.89 11.19 -3.88
N ALA A 113 25.38 10.35 -2.97
CA ALA A 113 26.82 10.13 -2.78
C ALA A 113 27.49 9.51 -4.02
N THR A 114 26.77 8.66 -4.74
CA THR A 114 27.30 7.98 -5.93
C THR A 114 27.24 8.85 -7.19
N LEU A 115 26.27 9.77 -7.28
CA LEU A 115 26.26 10.86 -8.26
C LEU A 115 27.42 11.84 -8.02
N ALA A 116 27.68 12.21 -6.75
CA ALA A 116 28.81 13.09 -6.42
C ALA A 116 30.20 12.46 -6.67
N GLY A 117 30.27 11.12 -6.70
CA GLY A 117 31.51 10.38 -6.92
C GLY A 117 31.73 9.83 -8.33
N ASP A 118 30.83 10.06 -9.29
CA ASP A 118 30.83 9.45 -10.64
C ASP A 118 30.81 7.90 -10.65
N TRP A 119 30.13 7.28 -9.69
CA TRP A 119 30.13 5.80 -9.53
C TRP A 119 29.09 5.04 -10.39
N GLY A 120 28.25 5.75 -11.15
CA GLY A 120 27.31 5.17 -12.12
C GLY A 120 26.43 4.05 -11.55
N VAL A 121 26.22 2.98 -12.34
CA VAL A 121 25.37 1.82 -11.98
C VAL A 121 25.83 1.09 -10.72
N ARG A 122 27.13 1.13 -10.38
CA ARG A 122 27.66 0.48 -9.15
C ARG A 122 27.10 1.12 -7.89
N GLY A 123 26.83 2.42 -7.93
CA GLY A 123 26.20 3.16 -6.84
C GLY A 123 24.76 2.73 -6.56
N VAL A 124 24.01 2.43 -7.63
CA VAL A 124 22.63 1.94 -7.55
C VAL A 124 22.58 0.57 -6.86
N TRP A 125 23.49 -0.34 -7.22
CA TRP A 125 23.58 -1.66 -6.59
C TRP A 125 24.00 -1.58 -5.11
N ALA A 126 24.88 -0.65 -4.76
CA ALA A 126 25.26 -0.41 -3.36
C ALA A 126 24.08 0.14 -2.53
N ALA A 127 23.30 1.08 -3.09
CA ALA A 127 22.11 1.62 -2.45
C ALA A 127 21.07 0.53 -2.17
N LEU A 128 20.81 -0.33 -3.16
CA LEU A 128 19.89 -1.46 -3.04
C LEU A 128 20.38 -2.52 -2.04
N ALA A 129 21.68 -2.82 -2.01
CA ALA A 129 22.24 -3.77 -1.05
C ALA A 129 22.11 -3.26 0.39
N LEU A 130 22.41 -1.97 0.62
CA LEU A 130 22.25 -1.34 1.93
C LEU A 130 20.79 -1.32 2.38
N LEU A 131 19.86 -1.00 1.47
CA LEU A 131 18.42 -1.07 1.68
C LEU A 131 18.00 -2.44 2.22
N ILE A 132 18.42 -3.50 1.51
CA ILE A 132 18.08 -4.88 1.85
C ILE A 132 18.69 -5.27 3.20
N ALA A 133 19.93 -4.88 3.47
CA ALA A 133 20.61 -5.18 4.74
C ALA A 133 19.93 -4.50 5.95
N VAL A 134 19.60 -3.21 5.84
CA VAL A 134 18.87 -2.46 6.88
C VAL A 134 17.47 -3.05 7.10
N ARG A 135 16.79 -3.41 6.01
CA ARG A 135 15.48 -4.06 6.09
C ARG A 135 15.56 -5.40 6.81
N LEU A 136 16.49 -6.27 6.41
CA LEU A 136 16.65 -7.59 7.02
C LEU A 136 17.08 -7.52 8.49
N SER A 137 17.90 -6.55 8.87
CA SER A 137 18.30 -6.34 10.26
C SER A 137 17.15 -5.82 11.13
N LEU A 138 16.32 -4.91 10.63
CA LEU A 138 15.10 -4.47 11.32
C LEU A 138 14.07 -5.61 11.48
N LEU A 139 13.89 -6.44 10.46
CA LEU A 139 13.05 -7.64 10.55
C LEU A 139 13.66 -8.68 11.50
N GLY A 140 14.96 -8.95 11.40
CA GLY A 140 15.68 -9.88 12.28
C GLY A 140 15.62 -9.46 13.74
N ALA A 141 15.79 -8.17 14.03
CA ALA A 141 15.63 -7.62 15.37
C ALA A 141 14.20 -7.80 15.92
N ARG A 142 13.17 -7.76 15.07
CA ARG A 142 11.79 -8.10 15.47
C ARG A 142 11.61 -9.60 15.75
N PHE A 143 12.23 -10.48 14.97
CA PHE A 143 12.21 -11.93 15.20
C PHE A 143 12.93 -12.32 16.50
N VAL A 144 14.07 -11.71 16.79
CA VAL A 144 14.88 -11.98 18.00
C VAL A 144 14.17 -11.53 19.28
N ARG A 145 13.30 -10.50 19.21
CA ARG A 145 12.58 -9.98 20.37
C ARG A 145 11.47 -10.90 20.92
N ARG A 146 11.25 -12.11 20.36
CA ARG A 146 10.34 -13.17 20.87
C ARG A 146 8.95 -12.72 21.37
N ARG A 147 8.43 -11.57 20.93
CA ARG A 147 7.07 -11.09 21.24
C ARG A 147 6.10 -11.54 20.14
N TRP A 148 6.12 -12.83 19.84
CA TRP A 148 5.09 -13.45 19.00
C TRP A 148 3.80 -13.52 19.80
N LEU A 149 2.71 -13.15 19.12
CA LEU A 149 1.31 -13.23 19.52
C LEU A 149 1.05 -14.04 20.81
N VAL A 150 0.63 -13.38 21.89
CA VAL A 150 -0.16 -14.06 22.92
C VAL A 150 -1.49 -14.42 22.24
N THR A 151 -1.61 -15.65 21.74
CA THR A 151 -2.90 -16.24 21.40
C THR A 151 -3.65 -16.54 22.70
N GLY A 152 -4.24 -15.50 23.29
CA GLY A 152 -5.21 -15.66 24.35
C GLY A 152 -6.57 -15.99 23.76
N TRP A 153 -6.88 -17.27 23.63
CA TRP A 153 -8.24 -17.78 23.81
C TRP A 153 -8.18 -19.27 24.18
N ALA A 154 -8.30 -19.56 25.47
CA ALA A 154 -8.68 -20.89 25.94
C ALA A 154 -10.11 -20.76 26.50
N PRO A 155 -11.11 -21.47 25.95
CA PRO A 155 -12.39 -21.58 26.62
C PRO A 155 -12.21 -22.46 27.85
N ALA A 156 -12.56 -21.92 29.02
CA ALA A 156 -12.68 -22.70 30.24
C ALA A 156 -13.68 -23.84 30.00
N ARG A 157 -13.31 -25.04 30.42
CA ARG A 157 -14.27 -26.11 30.69
C ARG A 157 -14.78 -25.96 32.11
#